data_AF-A0A0P1KP49-F1
#
_entry.id   AF-A0A0P1KP49-F1
#
_cell.length_a   1.000
_cell.length_b   1.000
_cell.length_c   1.000
_cell.angle_alpha   90.00
_cell.angle_beta   90.00
_cell.angle_gamma   90.00
#
_symmetry.space_group_name_H-M   'P 1'
#
loop_
_entity.id
_entity.type
_entity.pdbx_description
1 polymer ?
#
loop_
_entity_poly.entity_id
_entity_poly.type
_entity_poly.pdbx_seq_one_letter_code
_entity_poly.pdbx_strand_id
1 'polypeptide(L)'
;MSIPKSRLLKIANLSAKIFDENFNPTATRTGSKILSKRLKGPSLVGYYGNPDFLKFKHLKTLYPGFNFVDQQEEYRLLMNEARKRRGKGAPAKKKEASKDKSKTKKRK
;
A
#
# COMPACT_ATOMS: atom_id res chain seq x y z
N MET A 1 36.49 -40.92 -9.95
CA MET A 1 36.72 -39.61 -10.61
C MET A 1 38.10 -39.63 -11.26
N SER A 2 38.19 -39.81 -12.58
CA SER A 2 39.47 -39.89 -13.32
C SER A 2 40.17 -38.51 -13.45
N ILE A 3 39.44 -37.41 -13.28
CA ILE A 3 39.95 -36.03 -13.43
C ILE A 3 40.24 -35.40 -12.06
N PRO A 4 41.38 -34.70 -11.87
CA PRO A 4 41.70 -34.03 -10.61
C PRO A 4 40.69 -32.94 -10.23
N LYS A 5 40.19 -32.96 -8.99
CA LYS A 5 39.28 -31.94 -8.44
C LYS A 5 39.84 -30.51 -8.54
N SER A 6 41.16 -30.35 -8.39
CA SER A 6 41.83 -29.05 -8.51
C SER A 6 41.72 -28.44 -9.91
N ARG A 7 41.72 -29.26 -10.97
CA ARG A 7 41.50 -28.80 -12.35
C ARG A 7 40.06 -28.36 -12.56
N LEU A 8 39.08 -29.09 -12.01
CA LEU A 8 37.67 -28.71 -12.07
C LEU A 8 37.40 -27.39 -11.35
N LEU A 9 38.00 -27.18 -10.17
CA LEU A 9 37.88 -25.90 -9.44
C LEU A 9 38.50 -24.72 -10.22
N LYS A 10 39.61 -24.92 -10.91
CA LYS A 10 40.22 -23.89 -11.77
C LYS A 10 39.30 -23.51 -12.93
N ILE A 11 38.66 -24.49 -13.57
CA ILE A 11 37.69 -24.24 -14.66
C ILE A 11 36.48 -23.47 -14.12
N ALA A 12 35.92 -23.88 -12.98
CA ALA A 12 34.78 -23.20 -12.36
C ALA A 12 35.11 -21.75 -11.93
N ASN A 13 36.33 -21.49 -11.45
CA ASN A 13 36.78 -20.13 -11.15
C ASN A 13 36.94 -19.29 -12.44
N LEU A 14 37.48 -19.88 -13.49
CA LEU A 14 37.64 -19.21 -14.79
C LEU A 14 36.28 -18.87 -15.40
N SER A 15 35.33 -19.81 -15.40
CA SER A 15 33.97 -19.56 -15.90
C SER A 15 33.28 -18.46 -15.11
N ALA A 16 33.37 -18.49 -13.77
CA ALA A 16 32.79 -17.45 -12.93
C ALA A 16 33.37 -16.06 -13.25
N LYS A 17 34.67 -15.98 -13.55
CA LYS A 17 35.34 -14.74 -13.99
C LYS A 17 34.91 -14.27 -15.39
N ILE A 18 34.59 -15.18 -16.31
CA ILE A 18 34.09 -14.82 -17.66
C ILE A 18 32.69 -14.20 -17.58
N PHE A 19 31.83 -14.72 -16.69
CA PHE A 19 30.41 -14.37 -16.65
C PHE A 19 30.03 -13.42 -15.49
N ASP A 20 31.02 -12.81 -14.82
CA ASP A 20 30.82 -11.97 -13.64
C ASP A 20 29.98 -12.66 -12.53
N GLU A 21 30.20 -13.97 -12.34
CA GLU A 21 29.57 -14.77 -11.30
C GLU A 21 30.48 -14.94 -10.07
N ASN A 22 29.87 -15.28 -8.93
CA ASN A 22 30.61 -15.49 -7.68
C ASN A 22 31.09 -16.95 -7.56
N PHE A 23 32.40 -17.17 -7.38
CA PHE A 23 32.97 -18.49 -7.08
C PHE A 23 33.07 -18.75 -5.57
N ASN A 24 32.30 -19.72 -5.03
CA ASN A 24 32.26 -20.06 -3.60
C ASN A 24 32.56 -21.55 -3.34
N PRO A 25 33.84 -21.98 -3.36
CA PRO A 25 34.22 -23.39 -3.23
C PRO A 25 34.03 -23.95 -1.81
N THR A 26 33.94 -23.09 -0.78
CA THR A 26 33.77 -23.44 0.63
C THR A 26 32.31 -23.43 1.08
N ALA A 27 31.38 -23.08 0.19
CA ALA A 27 29.95 -22.98 0.47
C ALA A 27 29.61 -22.08 1.68
N THR A 28 30.40 -21.02 1.90
CA THR A 28 30.16 -20.07 3.00
C THR A 28 28.93 -19.19 2.72
N ARG A 29 28.28 -18.70 3.78
CA ARG A 29 27.08 -17.85 3.66
C ARG A 29 27.47 -16.40 3.37
N THR A 30 27.50 -16.04 2.09
CA THR A 30 27.91 -14.70 1.62
C THR A 30 26.76 -13.67 1.56
N GLY A 31 25.50 -14.08 1.73
CA GLY A 31 24.34 -13.20 1.64
C GLY A 31 23.90 -12.83 0.21
N SER A 32 24.59 -13.32 -0.83
CA SER A 32 24.26 -13.05 -2.25
C SER A 32 22.80 -13.37 -2.62
N LYS A 33 22.19 -14.39 -2.00
CA LYS A 33 20.75 -14.73 -2.14
C LYS A 33 19.80 -13.58 -1.79
N ILE A 34 20.18 -12.70 -0.87
CA ILE A 34 19.34 -11.58 -0.46
C ILE A 34 19.47 -10.42 -1.45
N LEU A 35 20.69 -10.11 -1.89
CA LEU A 35 20.97 -9.00 -2.80
C LEU A 35 20.53 -9.29 -4.24
N SER A 36 20.65 -10.55 -4.69
CA SER A 36 20.20 -10.99 -6.02
C SER A 36 18.67 -11.05 -6.17
N LYS A 37 17.91 -10.99 -5.07
CA LYS A 37 16.45 -10.94 -5.15
C LYS A 37 16.02 -9.60 -5.76
N ARG A 38 15.26 -9.68 -6.85
CA ARG A 38 14.62 -8.52 -7.46
C ARG A 38 13.70 -7.83 -6.44
N LEU A 39 13.81 -6.51 -6.37
CA LEU A 39 12.96 -5.69 -5.51
C LEU A 39 11.50 -5.73 -6.01
N LYS A 40 10.55 -5.90 -5.09
CA LYS A 40 9.10 -5.97 -5.39
C LYS A 40 8.34 -4.69 -5.06
N GLY A 41 9.03 -3.66 -4.56
CA GLY A 41 8.44 -2.40 -4.10
C GLY A 41 7.48 -1.76 -5.11
N PRO A 42 7.88 -1.56 -6.38
CA PRO A 42 7.00 -0.95 -7.38
C PRO A 42 5.70 -1.72 -7.61
N SER A 43 5.76 -3.05 -7.66
CA SER A 43 4.57 -3.90 -7.83
C SER A 43 3.62 -3.82 -6.63
N LEU A 44 4.16 -3.70 -5.42
CA LEU A 44 3.37 -3.56 -4.18
C LEU A 44 2.68 -2.19 -4.11
N VAL A 45 3.37 -1.12 -4.50
CA VAL A 45 2.80 0.24 -4.53
C VAL A 45 1.60 0.30 -5.49
N GLY A 46 1.69 -0.39 -6.63
CA GLY A 46 0.63 -0.45 -7.62
C GLY A 46 -0.60 -1.30 -7.26
N TYR A 47 -0.74 -1.80 -6.03
CA TYR A 47 -1.79 -2.75 -5.65
C TYR A 47 -3.22 -2.26 -5.94
N TYR A 48 -3.55 -1.02 -5.59
CA TYR A 48 -4.87 -0.43 -5.86
C TYR A 48 -4.94 0.35 -7.19
N GLY A 49 -3.83 0.42 -7.93
CA GLY A 49 -3.71 1.21 -9.17
C GLY A 49 -3.26 2.66 -8.95
N ASN A 50 -3.41 3.47 -10.00
CA ASN A 50 -2.99 4.87 -9.98
C ASN A 50 -4.01 5.73 -9.20
N PRO A 51 -3.62 6.45 -8.13
CA PRO A 51 -4.53 7.35 -7.40
C PRO A 51 -4.97 8.56 -8.23
N ASP A 52 -4.22 8.91 -9.27
CA ASP A 52 -4.44 10.07 -10.14
C ASP A 52 -5.35 9.70 -11.31
N PHE A 53 -6.63 9.50 -11.00
CA PHE A 53 -7.70 9.35 -11.99
C PHE A 53 -8.68 10.53 -11.90
N LEU A 54 -9.39 10.78 -13.02
CA LEU A 54 -10.41 11.83 -13.08
C LEU A 54 -11.57 11.50 -12.14
N LYS A 55 -11.68 12.29 -11.07
CA LYS A 55 -12.82 12.34 -10.15
C LYS A 55 -13.81 13.42 -10.58
N PHE A 56 -15.05 13.30 -10.12
CA PHE A 56 -16.12 14.25 -10.43
C PHE A 56 -15.76 15.73 -10.14
N LYS A 57 -15.00 15.97 -9.06
CA LYS A 57 -14.49 17.31 -8.71
C LYS A 57 -13.68 17.98 -9.83
N HIS A 58 -12.97 17.20 -10.66
CA HIS A 58 -12.13 17.75 -11.73
C HIS A 58 -12.96 18.21 -12.93
N LEU A 59 -14.17 17.69 -13.14
CA LEU A 59 -15.03 18.08 -14.24
C LEU A 59 -15.38 19.57 -14.21
N LYS A 60 -15.58 20.12 -13.01
CA LYS A 60 -15.84 21.56 -12.81
C LYS A 60 -14.67 22.44 -13.22
N THR A 61 -13.44 21.97 -12.96
CA THR A 61 -12.21 22.69 -13.34
C THR A 61 -11.95 22.58 -14.84
N LEU A 62 -12.19 21.40 -15.43
CA LEU A 62 -11.93 21.14 -16.85
C LEU A 62 -12.96 21.80 -17.77
N TYR A 63 -14.23 21.88 -17.34
CA TYR A 63 -15.32 22.41 -18.16
C TYR A 63 -16.19 23.38 -17.36
N PRO A 64 -15.70 24.60 -17.09
CA PRO A 64 -16.40 25.57 -16.25
C PRO A 64 -17.72 26.09 -16.85
N GLY A 65 -17.93 25.95 -18.16
CA GLY A 65 -19.18 26.31 -18.84
C GLY A 65 -20.33 25.32 -18.64
N PHE A 66 -20.08 24.17 -18.01
CA PHE A 66 -21.07 23.12 -17.80
C PHE A 66 -21.37 22.95 -16.31
N ASN A 67 -22.67 22.84 -15.99
CA ASN A 67 -23.14 22.55 -14.64
C ASN A 67 -23.35 21.05 -14.47
N PHE A 68 -22.31 20.34 -14.00
CA PHE A 68 -22.42 18.91 -13.70
C PHE A 68 -23.06 18.65 -12.33
N VAL A 69 -23.86 17.58 -12.27
CA VAL A 69 -24.52 17.08 -11.07
C VAL A 69 -24.03 15.67 -10.71
N ASP A 70 -23.60 15.47 -9.47
CA ASP A 70 -23.25 14.15 -8.92
C ASP A 70 -24.48 13.56 -8.21
N GLN A 71 -25.18 12.66 -8.89
CA GLN A 71 -26.43 12.08 -8.42
C GLN A 71 -26.28 11.35 -7.07
N GLN A 72 -25.14 10.69 -6.83
CA GLN A 72 -24.93 9.96 -5.58
C GLN A 72 -24.73 10.93 -4.42
N GLU A 73 -23.98 12.02 -4.65
CA GLU A 73 -23.78 13.05 -3.64
C GLU A 73 -25.07 13.83 -3.34
N GLU A 74 -25.86 14.17 -4.37
CA GLU A 74 -27.17 14.82 -4.17
C GLU A 74 -28.13 13.95 -3.35
N TYR A 75 -28.22 12.67 -3.70
CA TYR A 75 -29.02 11.71 -2.93
C TYR A 75 -28.55 11.61 -1.48
N ARG A 76 -27.22 11.60 -1.24
CA ARG A 76 -26.65 11.58 0.12
C ARG A 76 -27.07 12.83 0.91
N LEU A 77 -27.05 14.00 0.29
CA LEU A 77 -27.47 15.27 0.91
C LEU A 77 -28.97 15.26 1.24
N LEU A 78 -29.81 14.86 0.29
CA LEU A 78 -31.26 14.71 0.48
C LEU A 78 -31.57 13.78 1.66
N MET A 79 -30.90 12.63 1.72
CA MET A 79 -31.08 11.67 2.81
C MET A 79 -30.63 12.21 4.16
N ASN A 80 -29.56 13.01 4.19
CA ASN A 80 -29.12 13.69 5.40
C ASN A 80 -30.14 14.73 5.88
N GLU A 81 -30.73 15.50 4.98
CA GLU A 81 -31.80 16.44 5.32
C GLU A 81 -33.05 15.73 5.84
N ALA A 82 -33.48 14.67 5.15
CA ALA A 82 -34.62 13.86 5.57
C ALA A 82 -34.40 13.26 6.98
N ARG A 83 -33.17 12.85 7.32
CA ARG A 83 -32.79 12.39 8.67
C ARG A 83 -32.90 13.50 9.70
N LYS A 84 -32.42 14.71 9.39
CA LYS A 84 -32.52 15.88 10.28
C LYS A 84 -33.98 16.25 10.56
N ARG A 85 -34.84 16.29 9.54
CA ARG A 85 -36.27 16.63 9.67
C ARG A 85 -37.00 15.76 10.69
N ARG A 86 -36.69 14.46 10.75
CA ARG A 86 -37.30 13.50 11.71
C ARG A 86 -36.55 13.34 13.03
N GLY A 87 -35.60 14.22 13.35
CA GLY A 87 -34.79 14.11 14.57
C GLY A 87 -33.87 12.88 14.63
N LYS A 88 -33.55 12.28 13.48
CA LYS A 88 -32.61 11.14 13.35
C LYS A 88 -31.29 11.56 12.69
N GLY A 89 -30.96 12.85 12.77
CA GLY A 89 -29.66 13.36 12.36
C GLY A 89 -28.55 12.82 13.26
N ALA A 90 -27.32 12.79 12.74
CA ALA A 90 -26.16 12.47 13.56
C ALA A 90 -26.05 13.50 14.72
N PRO A 91 -25.74 13.06 15.95
CA PRO A 91 -25.52 13.97 17.05
C PRO A 91 -24.31 14.87 16.78
N ALA A 92 -24.25 16.02 17.46
CA ALA A 92 -23.11 16.91 17.34
C ALA A 92 -21.82 16.18 17.76
N LYS A 93 -20.80 16.22 16.89
CA LYS A 93 -19.50 15.63 17.18
C LYS A 93 -18.86 16.35 18.36
N LYS A 94 -18.53 15.63 19.43
CA LYS A 94 -17.79 16.18 20.58
C LYS A 94 -16.43 16.70 20.10
N LYS A 95 -16.09 17.94 20.48
CA LYS A 95 -14.78 18.57 20.17
C LYS A 95 -13.80 18.50 21.33
N GLU A 96 -14.29 18.21 22.53
CA GLU A 96 -13.49 18.12 23.76
C GLU A 96 -13.47 16.69 24.29
N ALA A 97 -12.39 16.33 24.98
CA ALA A 97 -12.30 15.07 25.68
C ALA A 97 -13.35 15.02 26.81
N SER A 98 -13.99 13.86 26.97
CA SER A 98 -14.94 13.61 28.05
C SER A 98 -14.28 13.84 29.41
N LYS A 99 -14.67 14.90 30.12
CA LYS A 99 -14.26 15.14 31.53
C LYS A 99 -14.99 14.23 32.53
N ASP A 100 -15.86 13.34 32.06
CA ASP A 100 -16.53 12.35 32.90
C ASP A 100 -15.71 11.05 33.00
N LYS A 101 -14.75 11.03 33.94
CA LYS A 101 -14.49 9.81 34.74
C LYS A 101 -15.42 9.88 35.95
N SER A 102 -16.69 9.50 35.78
CA SER A 102 -17.67 9.57 36.86
C SER A 102 -18.62 8.37 36.84
N LYS A 103 -18.33 7.45 37.77
CA LYS A 103 -19.26 6.52 38.43
C LYS A 103 -19.82 5.35 37.63
N THR A 104 -19.00 4.31 37.46
CA THR A 104 -19.47 2.93 37.48
C THR A 104 -20.15 2.68 38.83
N LYS A 105 -21.47 2.87 38.94
CA LYS A 105 -22.27 2.40 40.08
C LYS A 105 -22.15 0.87 40.10
N LYS A 106 -21.37 0.31 41.05
CA LYS A 106 -21.50 -1.11 41.42
C LYS A 106 -22.94 -1.33 41.85
N ARG A 107 -23.69 -2.16 41.12
CA ARG A 107 -24.96 -2.72 41.59
C ARG A 107 -24.60 -3.71 42.70
N LYS A 108 -25.15 -3.50 43.89
CA LYS A 108 -25.22 -4.54 44.93
C LYS A 108 -26.25 -5.58 44.50
#